data_AF-A0A6M0HV46-F1
#
_entry.id   AF-A0A6M0HV46-F1
#
_cell.length_a   1.000
_cell.length_b   1.000
_cell.length_c   1.000
_cell.angle_alpha   90.00
_cell.angle_beta   90.00
_cell.angle_gamma   90.00
#
_symmetry.space_group_name_H-M   'P 1'
#
loop_
_entity.id
_entity.type
_entity.pdbx_description
1 polymer ?
#
loop_
_entity_poly.entity_id
_entity_poly.type
_entity_poly.pdbx_seq_one_letter_code
_entity_poly.pdbx_strand_id
1 'polypeptide(L)'
;MLALRDAFAARQRNADGDYSPDPKAARFRGFEAARSQSQPMSAPPPKTSLTKLVEDWWTEQKAVGRKPSTHESYRNTVANLVAFLKHDAAGRVTSEDVVRFKSYRLAAINPRTGKAISPKTVKDSDLAGLKTIFGWAVANRRMTANPATGLTIQLGKPQKLRSKGFTDEEARAILKAALGGVDSCDSRGRSNVIQGCLLEATLSVLDRLVLNEASWERMAPL
;
A
#
# COMPACT_ATOMS: atom_id res chain seq x y z
N MET A 1 -8.57 5.04 74.42
CA MET A 1 -8.53 6.24 75.27
C MET A 1 -7.17 6.97 75.28
N LEU A 2 -6.01 6.27 75.29
CA LEU A 2 -4.68 6.92 75.40
C LEU A 2 -4.33 7.85 74.21
N ALA A 3 -4.58 7.41 72.97
CA ALA A 3 -4.27 8.17 71.76
C ALA A 3 -5.02 9.50 71.65
N LEU A 4 -6.23 9.60 72.20
CA LEU A 4 -7.03 10.82 72.17
C LEU A 4 -6.44 11.90 73.10
N ARG A 5 -5.98 11.52 74.31
CA ARG A 5 -5.30 12.43 75.23
C ARG A 5 -4.00 12.97 74.66
N ASP A 6 -3.24 12.12 73.97
CA ASP A 6 -1.99 12.51 73.33
C ASP A 6 -2.21 13.53 72.19
N ALA A 7 -3.26 13.35 71.39
CA ALA A 7 -3.63 14.29 70.34
C ALA A 7 -4.03 15.67 70.89
N PHE A 8 -4.79 15.72 71.99
CA PHE A 8 -5.16 16.98 72.64
C PHE A 8 -3.95 17.70 73.24
N ALA A 9 -3.05 16.98 73.90
CA ALA A 9 -1.83 17.57 74.48
C ALA A 9 -0.90 18.15 73.39
N ALA A 10 -0.76 17.47 72.25
CA ALA A 10 0.01 18.00 71.12
C ALA A 10 -0.63 19.26 70.52
N ARG A 11 -1.96 19.30 70.40
CA ARG A 11 -2.67 20.47 69.85
C ARG A 11 -2.63 21.68 70.79
N GLN A 12 -2.60 21.47 72.11
CA GLN A 12 -2.44 22.53 73.09
C GLN A 12 -1.05 23.19 72.99
N ARG A 13 0.03 22.40 72.93
CA ARG A 13 1.41 22.92 72.76
C ARG A 13 1.57 23.76 71.48
N ASN A 14 0.97 23.29 70.39
CA ASN A 14 0.95 24.04 69.13
C ASN A 14 0.17 25.37 69.23
N ALA A 15 -0.87 25.43 70.08
CA ALA A 15 -1.63 26.66 70.33
C ALA A 15 -0.85 27.65 71.21
N ASP A 16 -0.01 27.14 72.11
CA ASP A 16 0.90 27.93 72.95
C ASP A 16 2.19 28.34 72.20
N GLY A 17 2.33 27.97 70.92
CA GLY A 17 3.44 28.36 70.05
C GLY A 17 4.70 27.47 70.14
N ASP A 18 4.65 26.37 70.89
CA ASP A 18 5.75 25.41 71.00
C ASP A 18 5.61 24.28 69.94
N TYR A 19 6.38 24.41 68.86
CA TYR A 19 6.44 23.44 67.75
C TYR A 19 7.61 22.46 67.87
N SER A 20 8.15 22.26 69.08
CA SER A 20 9.22 21.29 69.31
C SER A 20 8.80 19.87 68.89
N PRO A 21 9.72 19.05 68.32
CA PRO A 21 9.42 17.68 67.88
C PRO A 21 8.82 16.83 69.01
N ASP A 22 7.70 16.15 68.75
CA ASP A 22 7.01 15.37 69.78
C ASP A 22 7.82 14.12 70.18
N PRO A 23 8.24 13.96 71.45
CA PRO A 23 8.98 12.77 71.90
C PRO A 23 8.18 11.48 71.73
N LYS A 24 6.85 11.56 71.66
CA LYS A 24 5.99 10.39 71.41
C LYS A 24 6.02 9.92 69.95
N ALA A 25 6.51 10.72 69.01
CA ALA A 25 6.65 10.34 67.61
C ALA A 25 7.60 9.14 67.42
N ALA A 26 8.61 8.99 68.29
CA ALA A 26 9.56 7.88 68.27
C ALA A 26 8.94 6.51 68.64
N ARG A 27 7.73 6.49 69.23
CA ARG A 27 7.00 5.25 69.52
C ARG A 27 6.49 4.57 68.25
N PHE A 28 6.19 5.36 67.22
CA PHE A 28 5.73 4.82 65.96
C PHE A 28 6.95 4.39 65.16
N ARG A 29 6.89 3.19 64.57
CA ARG A 29 7.90 2.77 63.60
C ARG A 29 7.93 3.84 62.51
N GLY A 30 9.13 4.27 62.10
CA GLY A 30 9.26 5.24 61.02
C GLY A 30 8.41 4.81 59.84
N PHE A 31 7.64 5.75 59.27
CA PHE A 31 6.88 5.49 58.06
C PHE A 31 7.89 5.20 56.95
N GLU A 32 8.23 3.93 56.78
CA GLU A 32 8.76 3.44 55.54
C GLU A 32 7.59 3.58 54.58
N ALA A 33 7.53 4.71 53.86
CA ALA A 33 6.69 4.83 52.69
C ALA A 33 7.08 3.63 51.87
N ALA A 34 6.30 2.54 51.96
CA ALA A 34 6.60 1.26 51.32
C ALA A 34 6.96 1.69 49.92
N ARG A 35 8.28 1.63 49.61
CA ARG A 35 8.87 2.28 48.42
C ARG A 35 7.84 2.00 47.40
N SER A 36 7.09 3.02 47.00
CA SER A 36 5.99 2.77 46.10
C SER A 36 6.77 2.12 45.00
N GLN A 37 6.55 0.83 44.81
CA GLN A 37 6.90 0.22 43.59
C GLN A 37 5.94 1.04 42.73
N SER A 38 6.45 2.15 42.19
CA SER A 38 6.48 2.36 40.78
C SER A 38 6.86 1.00 40.21
N GLN A 39 5.91 0.07 40.25
CA GLN A 39 5.72 -0.86 39.18
C GLN A 39 5.88 0.05 37.99
N PRO A 40 6.91 -0.15 37.18
CA PRO A 40 6.92 0.55 35.91
C PRO A 40 5.53 0.29 35.33
N MET A 41 4.70 1.32 35.22
CA MET A 41 3.49 1.33 34.40
C MET A 41 3.95 1.26 32.95
N SER A 42 4.60 0.16 32.64
CA SER A 42 5.25 -0.20 31.41
C SER A 42 5.80 -1.60 31.64
N ALA A 43 4.96 -2.54 32.07
CA ALA A 43 5.02 -3.82 31.37
C ALA A 43 4.97 -3.44 29.89
N PRO A 44 6.02 -3.71 29.08
CA PRO A 44 5.97 -3.37 27.68
C PRO A 44 4.67 -3.99 27.16
N PRO A 45 3.79 -3.20 26.51
CA PRO A 45 2.57 -3.77 25.95
C PRO A 45 2.98 -5.01 25.16
N PRO A 46 2.17 -6.09 25.17
CA PRO A 46 2.48 -7.27 24.39
C PRO A 46 2.98 -6.80 23.03
N LYS A 47 4.19 -7.23 22.66
CA LYS A 47 4.89 -6.76 21.45
C LYS A 47 4.16 -7.33 20.24
N THR A 48 2.92 -6.89 20.03
CA THR A 48 2.10 -7.23 18.89
C THR A 48 2.65 -6.41 17.75
N SER A 49 3.39 -7.06 16.87
CA SER A 49 3.89 -6.42 15.66
C SER A 49 2.76 -6.26 14.65
N LEU A 50 2.73 -5.12 13.97
CA LEU A 50 1.80 -4.84 12.87
C LEU A 50 1.91 -5.90 11.78
N THR A 51 3.14 -6.35 11.50
CA THR A 51 3.37 -7.41 10.52
C THR A 51 2.75 -8.73 10.96
N LYS A 52 2.90 -9.13 12.23
CA LYS A 52 2.27 -10.36 12.75
C LYS A 52 0.75 -10.27 12.77
N LEU A 53 0.19 -9.10 13.06
CA LEU A 53 -1.26 -8.88 13.00
C LEU A 53 -1.85 -9.21 11.62
N VAL A 54 -1.13 -8.90 10.54
CA VAL A 54 -1.58 -9.23 9.17
C VAL A 54 -1.52 -10.73 8.92
N GLU A 55 -0.44 -11.40 9.31
CA GLU A 55 -0.26 -12.84 9.11
C GLU A 55 -1.26 -13.65 9.95
N ASP A 56 -1.51 -13.24 11.20
CA ASP A 56 -2.50 -13.86 12.08
C ASP A 56 -3.91 -13.69 11.49
N TRP A 57 -4.25 -12.48 11.02
CA TRP A 57 -5.51 -12.21 10.32
C TRP A 57 -5.65 -13.07 9.06
N TRP A 58 -4.58 -13.21 8.27
CA TRP A 58 -4.60 -14.00 7.05
C TRP A 58 -4.84 -15.48 7.32
N THR A 59 -4.27 -16.01 8.41
CA THR A 59 -4.47 -17.40 8.82
C THR A 59 -5.95 -17.70 9.02
N GLU A 60 -6.69 -16.80 9.68
CA GLU A 60 -8.14 -16.92 9.84
C GLU A 60 -8.89 -16.75 8.50
N GLN A 61 -8.52 -15.75 7.69
CA GLN A 61 -9.21 -15.50 6.41
C GLN A 61 -8.96 -16.59 5.37
N LYS A 62 -7.82 -17.27 5.44
CA LYS A 62 -7.51 -18.43 4.60
C LYS A 62 -8.46 -19.59 4.91
N ALA A 63 -8.81 -19.79 6.18
CA ALA A 63 -9.82 -20.80 6.57
C ALA A 63 -11.21 -20.47 6.02
N VAL A 64 -11.52 -19.18 5.84
CA VAL A 64 -12.78 -18.70 5.24
C VAL A 64 -12.77 -18.75 3.69
N GLY A 65 -11.63 -19.11 3.07
CA GLY A 65 -11.52 -19.22 1.61
C GLY A 65 -11.35 -17.89 0.89
N ARG A 66 -10.79 -16.87 1.55
CA ARG A 66 -10.58 -15.55 0.95
C ARG A 66 -9.48 -15.58 -0.12
N LYS A 67 -9.61 -14.72 -1.14
CA LYS A 67 -8.65 -14.63 -2.25
C LYS A 67 -7.26 -14.17 -1.77
N PRO A 68 -6.16 -14.78 -2.28
CA PRO A 68 -4.79 -14.40 -1.91
C PRO A 68 -4.42 -12.98 -2.37
N SER A 69 -5.04 -12.46 -3.43
CA SER A 69 -4.79 -11.08 -3.90
C SER A 69 -5.17 -10.03 -2.84
N THR A 70 -6.16 -10.31 -2.01
CA THR A 70 -6.58 -9.41 -0.92
C THR A 70 -5.53 -9.40 0.19
N HIS A 71 -4.91 -10.55 0.47
CA HIS A 71 -3.81 -10.65 1.43
C HIS A 71 -2.65 -9.76 1.02
N GLU A 72 -2.16 -9.92 -0.21
CA GLU A 72 -1.00 -9.16 -0.71
C GLU A 72 -1.26 -7.65 -0.69
N SER A 73 -2.48 -7.23 -1.04
CA SER A 73 -2.87 -5.82 -1.00
C SER A 73 -2.80 -5.24 0.42
N TYR A 74 -3.29 -5.98 1.41
CA TYR A 74 -3.33 -5.54 2.80
C TYR A 74 -1.94 -5.61 3.45
N ARG A 75 -1.18 -6.66 3.14
CA ARG A 75 0.22 -6.83 3.55
C ARG A 75 1.09 -5.68 3.05
N ASN A 76 0.97 -5.33 1.77
CA ASN A 76 1.71 -4.20 1.20
C ASN A 76 1.30 -2.87 1.84
N THR A 77 0.00 -2.68 2.13
CA THR A 77 -0.49 -1.49 2.84
C THR A 77 0.16 -1.35 4.22
N VAL A 78 0.21 -2.43 5.00
CA VAL A 78 0.85 -2.42 6.33
C VAL A 78 2.36 -2.25 6.22
N ALA A 79 3.01 -2.88 5.25
CA ALA A 79 4.45 -2.69 5.01
C ALA A 79 4.77 -1.21 4.74
N ASN A 80 3.95 -0.53 3.92
CA ASN A 80 4.09 0.91 3.67
C ASN A 80 3.88 1.75 4.95
N LEU A 81 2.94 1.36 5.81
CA LEU A 81 2.73 2.02 7.10
C LEU A 81 3.94 1.83 8.02
N VAL A 82 4.46 0.61 8.14
CA VAL A 82 5.66 0.30 8.95
C VAL A 82 6.87 1.07 8.43
N ALA A 83 7.07 1.14 7.11
CA ALA A 83 8.15 1.93 6.50
C ALA A 83 8.02 3.42 6.83
N PHE A 84 6.80 3.95 6.85
CA PHE A 84 6.53 5.34 7.20
C PHE A 84 6.75 5.64 8.69
N LEU A 85 6.26 4.78 9.58
CA LEU A 85 6.35 4.95 11.03
C LEU A 85 7.72 4.58 11.59
N LYS A 86 8.52 3.81 10.84
CA LYS A 86 9.82 3.25 11.25
C LYS A 86 9.74 2.39 12.51
N HIS A 87 8.54 1.95 12.87
CA HIS A 87 8.30 1.05 13.99
C HIS A 87 7.19 0.06 13.65
N ASP A 88 7.29 -1.14 14.23
CA ASP A 88 6.35 -2.25 14.00
C ASP A 88 5.38 -2.44 15.19
N ALA A 89 5.45 -1.62 16.24
CA ALA A 89 4.61 -1.80 17.43
C ALA A 89 3.17 -1.32 17.21
N ALA A 90 2.20 -2.24 17.23
CA ALA A 90 0.79 -1.90 17.01
C ALA A 90 0.20 -0.99 18.10
N GLY A 91 0.62 -1.17 19.35
CA GLY A 91 0.18 -0.34 20.48
C GLY A 91 0.72 1.10 20.48
N ARG A 92 1.66 1.44 19.58
CA ARG A 92 2.17 2.81 19.43
C ARG A 92 1.48 3.62 18.34
N VAL A 93 0.62 2.98 17.54
CA VAL A 93 -0.06 3.65 16.43
C VAL A 93 -1.20 4.52 16.94
N THR A 94 -1.11 5.82 16.67
CA THR A 94 -2.15 6.80 17.02
C THR A 94 -3.02 7.16 15.82
N SER A 95 -4.17 7.79 16.05
CA SER A 95 -5.02 8.37 14.99
C SER A 95 -4.26 9.40 14.15
N GLU A 96 -3.44 10.21 14.80
CA GLU A 96 -2.60 11.25 14.20
C GLU A 96 -1.57 10.65 13.24
N ASP A 97 -1.01 9.49 13.58
CA ASP A 97 -0.07 8.77 12.71
C ASP A 97 -0.75 8.30 11.42
N VAL A 98 -2.01 7.86 11.49
CA VAL A 98 -2.79 7.47 10.31
C VAL A 98 -3.14 8.69 9.45
N VAL A 99 -3.41 9.85 10.06
CA VAL A 99 -3.61 11.13 9.33
C VAL A 99 -2.31 11.59 8.67
N ARG A 100 -1.18 11.45 9.34
CA ARG A 100 0.14 11.77 8.78
C ARG A 100 0.48 10.84 7.62
N PHE A 101 0.21 9.54 7.77
CA PHE A 101 0.38 8.56 6.71
C PHE A 101 -0.51 8.86 5.49
N LYS A 102 -1.77 9.24 5.71
CA LYS A 102 -2.67 9.71 4.65
C LYS A 102 -2.07 10.88 3.88
N SER A 103 -1.58 11.89 4.59
CA SER A 103 -1.00 13.09 3.97
C SER A 103 0.26 12.76 3.18
N TYR A 104 1.11 11.89 3.73
CA TYR A 104 2.30 11.35 3.04
C TYR A 104 1.93 10.60 1.76
N ARG A 105 0.91 9.73 1.80
CA ARG A 105 0.48 8.95 0.62
C ARG A 105 -0.11 9.81 -0.49
N LEU A 106 -0.78 10.91 -0.15
CA LEU A 106 -1.28 11.86 -1.15
C LEU A 106 -0.15 12.66 -1.81
N ALA A 107 0.93 12.95 -1.08
CA ALA A 107 2.12 13.61 -1.61
C ALA A 107 3.07 12.64 -2.35
N ALA A 108 2.99 11.34 -2.05
CA ALA A 108 3.85 10.33 -2.65
C ALA A 108 3.57 10.17 -4.15
N ILE A 109 4.64 10.11 -4.93
CA ILE A 109 4.60 9.78 -6.35
C ILE A 109 4.80 8.28 -6.48
N ASN A 110 3.92 7.61 -7.22
CA ASN A 110 4.08 6.18 -7.48
C ASN A 110 5.27 5.98 -8.44
N PRO A 111 6.33 5.25 -8.04
CA PRO A 111 7.53 5.08 -8.85
C PRO A 111 7.25 4.31 -10.16
N ARG A 112 6.19 3.49 -10.19
CA ARG A 112 5.84 2.67 -11.37
C ARG A 112 5.12 3.48 -12.46
N THR A 113 4.35 4.49 -12.07
CA THR A 113 3.52 5.28 -13.00
C THR A 113 3.97 6.72 -13.13
N GLY A 114 4.90 7.19 -12.28
CA GLY A 114 5.37 8.58 -12.24
C GLY A 114 4.28 9.59 -11.82
N LYS A 115 3.12 9.12 -11.35
CA LYS A 115 1.96 9.96 -11.02
C LYS A 115 1.72 9.98 -9.51
N ALA A 116 1.20 11.10 -9.02
CA ALA A 116 0.69 11.20 -7.66
C ALA A 116 -0.39 10.13 -7.41
N ILE A 117 -0.40 9.56 -6.21
CA ILE A 117 -1.35 8.52 -5.86
C ILE A 117 -2.75 9.13 -5.79
N SER A 118 -3.69 8.50 -6.49
CA SER A 118 -5.08 8.97 -6.50
C SER A 118 -5.67 8.91 -5.08
N PRO A 119 -6.40 9.95 -4.63
CA PRO A 119 -7.14 9.90 -3.36
C PRO A 119 -8.08 8.70 -3.27
N LYS A 120 -8.55 8.21 -4.41
CA LYS A 120 -9.41 7.01 -4.48
C LYS A 120 -8.65 5.76 -4.06
N THR A 121 -7.42 5.60 -4.53
CA THR A 121 -6.57 4.48 -4.16
C THR A 121 -6.24 4.51 -2.67
N VAL A 122 -5.93 5.68 -2.12
CA VAL A 122 -5.67 5.82 -0.67
C VAL A 122 -6.91 5.43 0.15
N LYS A 123 -8.11 5.83 -0.27
CA LYS A 123 -9.35 5.47 0.43
C LYS A 123 -9.69 3.99 0.30
N ASP A 124 -9.75 3.48 -0.93
CA ASP A 124 -10.33 2.16 -1.22
C ASP A 124 -9.34 1.02 -0.95
N SER A 125 -8.03 1.27 -1.04
CA SER A 125 -7.00 0.27 -0.76
C SER A 125 -6.39 0.48 0.62
N ASP A 126 -5.70 1.61 0.82
CA ASP A 126 -4.85 1.79 2.00
C ASP A 126 -5.70 1.90 3.28
N LEU A 127 -6.67 2.83 3.32
CA LEU A 127 -7.53 3.00 4.50
C LEU A 127 -8.46 1.80 4.73
N ALA A 128 -8.97 1.16 3.68
CA ALA A 128 -9.83 -0.01 3.81
C ALA A 128 -9.07 -1.21 4.42
N GLY A 129 -7.83 -1.45 3.97
CA GLY A 129 -6.95 -2.48 4.53
C GLY A 129 -6.65 -2.23 6.00
N LEU A 130 -6.21 -1.01 6.35
CA LEU A 130 -5.91 -0.63 7.74
C LEU A 130 -7.13 -0.76 8.65
N LYS A 131 -8.30 -0.28 8.23
CA LYS A 131 -9.54 -0.42 9.00
C LYS A 131 -9.90 -1.88 9.26
N THR A 132 -9.72 -2.74 8.26
CA THR A 132 -10.03 -4.17 8.37
C THR A 132 -9.10 -4.85 9.39
N ILE A 133 -7.79 -4.63 9.26
CA ILE A 133 -6.78 -5.26 10.12
C ILE A 133 -6.90 -4.76 11.56
N PHE A 134 -7.05 -3.45 11.78
CA PHE A 134 -7.22 -2.91 13.13
C PHE A 134 -8.58 -3.26 13.73
N GLY A 135 -9.64 -3.37 12.92
CA GLY A 135 -10.94 -3.85 13.39
C GLY A 135 -10.87 -5.30 13.88
N TRP A 136 -10.20 -6.16 13.13
CA TRP A 136 -9.94 -7.54 13.54
C TRP A 136 -9.05 -7.61 14.79
N ALA A 137 -8.03 -6.76 14.88
CA ALA A 137 -7.15 -6.68 16.03
C ALA A 137 -7.90 -6.35 17.33
N VAL A 138 -8.86 -5.41 17.25
CA VAL A 138 -9.71 -5.04 18.38
C VAL A 138 -10.67 -6.17 18.73
N ALA A 139 -11.30 -6.81 17.73
CA ALA A 139 -12.19 -7.94 17.94
C ALA A 139 -11.48 -9.11 18.67
N ASN A 140 -10.23 -9.38 18.31
CA ASN A 140 -9.40 -10.42 18.93
C ASN A 140 -8.62 -9.96 20.18
N ARG A 141 -8.98 -8.80 20.76
CA ARG A 141 -8.35 -8.22 21.96
C ARG A 141 -6.84 -8.04 21.85
N ARG A 142 -6.31 -7.92 20.63
CA ARG A 142 -4.89 -7.65 20.31
C ARG A 142 -4.57 -6.16 20.39
N MET A 143 -5.58 -5.30 20.30
CA MET A 143 -5.52 -3.84 20.45
C MET A 143 -6.71 -3.33 21.26
N THR A 144 -6.51 -2.27 22.05
CA THR A 144 -7.55 -1.67 22.89
C THR A 144 -8.53 -0.81 22.09
N ALA A 145 -8.05 -0.09 21.08
CA ALA A 145 -8.84 0.78 20.24
C ALA A 145 -8.31 0.78 18.80
N ASN A 146 -9.20 1.04 17.83
CA ASN A 146 -8.84 1.11 16.42
C ASN A 146 -8.53 2.57 16.03
N PRO A 147 -7.26 2.91 15.75
CA PRO A 147 -6.84 4.28 15.41
C PRO A 147 -7.31 4.74 14.01
N ALA A 148 -7.75 3.82 13.16
CA ALA A 148 -8.26 4.13 11.82
C ALA A 148 -9.79 4.36 11.78
N THR A 149 -10.47 4.31 12.93
CA THR A 149 -11.92 4.53 13.02
C THR A 149 -12.27 5.98 12.68
N GLY A 150 -13.31 6.21 11.88
CA GLY A 150 -13.77 7.55 11.51
C GLY A 150 -12.93 8.27 10.43
N LEU A 151 -11.70 7.84 10.17
CA LEU A 151 -10.84 8.48 9.17
C LEU A 151 -11.34 8.18 7.75
N THR A 152 -11.85 9.21 7.07
CA THR A 152 -12.39 9.10 5.70
C THR A 152 -11.90 10.26 4.84
N ILE A 153 -11.73 9.98 3.54
CA ILE A 153 -11.45 10.99 2.51
C ILE A 153 -12.78 11.30 1.82
N GLN A 154 -13.16 12.57 1.78
CA GLN A 154 -14.24 13.03 0.92
C GLN A 154 -13.68 13.14 -0.50
N LEU A 155 -14.23 12.34 -1.42
CA LEU A 155 -13.86 12.42 -2.83
C LEU A 155 -14.98 13.14 -3.58
N GLY A 156 -14.61 14.12 -4.40
CA GLY A 156 -15.49 14.63 -5.44
C GLY A 156 -15.83 13.52 -6.44
N LYS A 157 -16.99 13.63 -7.08
CA LYS A 157 -17.38 12.72 -8.18
C LYS A 157 -16.28 12.77 -9.25
N PRO A 158 -15.69 11.62 -9.65
CA PRO A 158 -14.70 11.62 -10.72
C PRO A 158 -15.36 12.13 -12.01
N GLN A 159 -14.70 13.04 -12.70
CA GLN A 159 -15.16 13.53 -14.00
C GLN A 159 -15.21 12.36 -14.98
N LYS A 160 -16.41 11.98 -15.41
CA LYS A 160 -16.62 10.93 -16.41
C LYS A 160 -16.43 11.55 -17.79
N LEU A 161 -15.21 11.46 -18.34
CA LEU A 161 -14.92 11.99 -19.68
C LEU A 161 -15.61 11.19 -20.80
N ARG A 162 -15.98 9.93 -20.56
CA ARG A 162 -16.60 9.06 -21.56
C ARG A 162 -17.47 7.97 -20.93
N SER A 163 -18.43 7.44 -21.71
CA SER A 163 -19.15 6.21 -21.37
C SER A 163 -18.21 4.99 -21.34
N LYS A 164 -18.53 3.99 -20.50
CA LYS A 164 -17.70 2.78 -20.33
C LYS A 164 -17.77 1.82 -21.54
N GLY A 165 -18.84 1.91 -22.33
CA GLY A 165 -19.01 1.13 -23.54
C GLY A 165 -18.29 1.72 -24.73
N PHE A 166 -17.99 0.88 -25.72
CA PHE A 166 -17.69 1.33 -27.07
C PHE A 166 -18.97 1.84 -27.71
N THR A 167 -18.87 2.91 -28.49
CA THR A 167 -19.95 3.24 -29.43
C THR A 167 -20.00 2.16 -30.51
N ASP A 168 -21.15 1.98 -31.15
CA ASP A 168 -21.30 0.99 -32.22
C ASP A 168 -20.28 1.21 -33.35
N GLU A 169 -19.89 2.46 -33.61
CA GLU A 169 -18.87 2.83 -34.58
C GLU A 169 -17.47 2.34 -34.19
N GLU A 170 -17.06 2.57 -32.93
CA GLU A 170 -15.78 2.08 -32.41
C GLU A 170 -15.76 0.56 -32.29
N ALA A 171 -16.88 -0.06 -31.91
CA ALA A 171 -17.00 -1.51 -31.86
C ALA A 171 -16.83 -2.12 -33.26
N ARG A 172 -17.47 -1.54 -34.28
CA ARG A 172 -17.29 -1.93 -35.69
C ARG A 172 -15.84 -1.72 -36.15
N ALA A 173 -15.20 -0.62 -35.75
CA ALA A 173 -13.80 -0.36 -36.11
C ALA A 173 -12.84 -1.37 -35.47
N ILE A 174 -13.01 -1.68 -34.18
CA ILE A 174 -12.21 -2.68 -33.46
C ILE A 174 -12.44 -4.07 -34.07
N LEU A 175 -13.69 -4.43 -34.38
CA LEU A 175 -14.02 -5.72 -34.97
C LEU A 175 -13.41 -5.87 -36.38
N LYS A 176 -13.49 -4.82 -37.21
CA LYS A 176 -12.83 -4.78 -38.53
C LYS A 176 -11.31 -4.92 -38.42
N ALA A 177 -10.68 -4.26 -37.44
CA ALA A 177 -9.24 -4.36 -37.22
C ALA A 177 -8.82 -5.74 -36.68
N ALA A 178 -9.62 -6.36 -35.80
CA ALA A 178 -9.38 -7.70 -35.29
C ALA A 178 -9.55 -8.77 -36.38
N LEU A 179 -10.54 -8.62 -37.26
CA LEU A 179 -10.74 -9.50 -38.41
C LEU A 179 -9.67 -9.27 -39.49
N GLY A 180 -9.28 -8.02 -39.77
CA GLY A 180 -8.19 -7.70 -40.70
C GLY A 180 -6.79 -8.05 -40.18
N GLY A 181 -6.64 -8.34 -38.89
CA GLY A 181 -5.38 -8.76 -38.26
C GLY A 181 -4.99 -10.22 -38.52
N VAL A 182 -5.92 -11.03 -39.06
CA VAL A 182 -5.61 -12.35 -39.65
C VAL A 182 -5.44 -12.31 -41.16
N ASP A 183 -5.68 -11.15 -41.79
CA ASP A 183 -5.57 -11.00 -43.23
C ASP A 183 -4.34 -10.18 -43.65
N SER A 184 -3.28 -10.91 -44.00
CA SER A 184 -2.47 -10.68 -45.20
C SER A 184 -1.35 -9.63 -45.22
N CYS A 185 -1.03 -8.93 -44.12
CA CYS A 185 0.14 -8.02 -44.14
C CYS A 185 1.48 -8.76 -44.39
N ASP A 186 1.56 -10.04 -43.98
CA ASP A 186 2.73 -10.90 -44.20
C ASP A 186 2.72 -11.60 -45.58
N SER A 187 1.60 -11.54 -46.33
CA SER A 187 1.51 -12.12 -47.68
C SER A 187 1.51 -11.08 -48.81
N ARG A 188 1.04 -9.83 -48.58
CA ARG A 188 1.16 -8.74 -49.57
C ARG A 188 2.57 -8.16 -49.69
N GLY A 189 3.35 -8.15 -48.61
CA GLY A 189 4.76 -7.76 -48.64
C GLY A 189 5.66 -8.76 -49.37
N ARG A 190 5.29 -10.05 -49.44
CA ARG A 190 6.06 -11.09 -50.13
C ARG A 190 5.59 -11.36 -51.55
N SER A 191 4.31 -11.18 -51.87
CA SER A 191 3.80 -11.45 -53.22
C SER A 191 4.28 -10.42 -54.25
N ASN A 192 4.39 -9.14 -53.87
CA ASN A 192 4.90 -8.09 -54.78
C ASN A 192 6.43 -8.17 -55.02
N VAL A 193 7.18 -8.81 -54.13
CA VAL A 193 8.63 -9.05 -54.29
C VAL A 193 8.87 -10.23 -55.24
N ILE A 194 8.01 -11.25 -55.23
CA ILE A 194 8.14 -12.41 -56.13
C ILE A 194 7.74 -12.04 -57.58
N GLN A 195 6.74 -11.17 -57.79
CA GLN A 195 6.40 -10.71 -59.15
C GLN A 195 7.41 -9.71 -59.72
N GLY A 196 8.06 -8.88 -58.89
CA GLY A 196 9.14 -8.00 -59.34
C GLY A 196 10.41 -8.74 -59.76
N CYS A 197 10.81 -9.79 -59.04
CA CYS A 197 12.01 -10.58 -59.38
C CYS A 197 11.86 -11.42 -60.65
N LEU A 198 10.65 -11.85 -61.03
CA LEU A 198 10.45 -12.68 -62.22
C LEU A 198 10.47 -11.87 -63.53
N LEU A 199 10.10 -10.58 -63.48
CA LEU A 199 10.15 -9.70 -64.65
C LEU A 199 11.57 -9.19 -64.96
N GLU A 200 12.38 -8.89 -63.94
CA GLU A 200 13.78 -8.46 -64.13
C GLU A 200 14.66 -9.60 -64.68
N ALA A 201 14.43 -10.84 -64.24
CA ALA A 201 15.18 -12.00 -64.74
C ALA A 201 14.86 -12.35 -66.20
N THR A 202 13.62 -12.10 -66.66
CA THR A 202 13.21 -12.37 -68.05
C THR A 202 13.59 -11.25 -69.01
N LEU A 203 13.55 -9.99 -68.59
CA LEU A 203 14.09 -8.88 -69.39
C LEU A 203 15.61 -8.98 -69.57
N SER A 204 16.36 -9.39 -68.55
CA SER A 204 17.82 -9.54 -68.68
C SER A 204 18.20 -10.67 -69.66
N VAL A 205 17.43 -11.76 -69.74
CA VAL A 205 17.67 -12.83 -70.75
C VAL A 205 17.27 -12.39 -72.16
N LEU A 206 16.19 -11.61 -72.30
CA LEU A 206 15.77 -11.10 -73.61
C LEU A 206 16.73 -10.02 -74.16
N ASP A 207 17.23 -9.13 -73.31
CA ASP A 207 18.21 -8.10 -73.70
C ASP A 207 19.57 -8.72 -74.06
N ARG A 208 19.94 -9.83 -73.40
CA ARG A 208 21.15 -10.61 -73.73
C ARG A 208 21.02 -11.47 -75.00
N LEU A 209 19.80 -11.82 -75.42
CA LEU A 209 19.53 -12.53 -76.67
C LEU A 209 19.42 -11.57 -77.87
N VAL A 210 18.88 -10.36 -77.68
CA VAL A 210 18.81 -9.34 -78.75
C VAL A 210 20.19 -8.77 -79.08
N LEU A 211 21.11 -8.66 -78.11
CA LEU A 211 22.52 -8.34 -78.38
C LEU A 211 23.32 -9.49 -79.02
N ASN A 212 22.70 -10.67 -79.16
CA ASN A 212 23.28 -11.88 -79.75
C ASN A 212 22.68 -12.20 -81.15
N GLU A 213 22.08 -11.24 -81.85
CA GLU A 213 21.85 -11.35 -83.31
C GLU A 213 22.74 -10.40 -84.11
N ALA A 214 23.20 -9.29 -83.52
CA ALA A 214 24.07 -8.32 -84.19
C ALA A 214 25.53 -8.77 -84.41
N SER A 215 25.91 -9.98 -83.99
CA SER A 215 27.27 -10.52 -84.16
C SER A 215 27.39 -11.63 -85.22
N TRP A 216 26.27 -12.10 -85.81
CA TRP A 216 26.25 -13.20 -86.78
C TRP A 216 26.28 -12.74 -88.24
N GLU A 217 26.00 -11.46 -88.53
CA GLU A 217 26.11 -10.89 -89.89
C GLU A 217 27.54 -10.51 -90.32
N ARG A 218 28.58 -10.85 -89.54
CA ARG A 218 29.99 -10.60 -89.90
C ARG A 218 30.84 -11.85 -90.17
N MET A 219 30.24 -13.05 -90.26
CA MET A 219 30.96 -14.29 -90.60
C MET A 219 30.33 -15.05 -91.78
N ALA A 220 30.19 -14.39 -92.92
CA ALA A 220 30.04 -15.07 -94.21
C ALA A 220 31.23 -14.72 -95.11
N PRO A 221 32.25 -15.59 -95.25
CA PRO A 221 33.23 -15.49 -96.32
C PRO A 221 32.67 -16.10 -97.62
N LEU A 222 32.84 -15.32 -98.69
CA LEU A 222 32.85 -15.60 -100.15
C LEU A 222 32.34 -16.96 -100.64
#